data_AF-A0AAC9JDS4-F1
#
_entry.id   AF-A0AAC9JDS4-F1
#
_cell.length_a   1.000
_cell.length_b   1.000
_cell.length_c   1.000
_cell.angle_alpha   90.00
_cell.angle_beta   90.00
_cell.angle_gamma   90.00
#
_symmetry.space_group_name_H-M   'P 1'
#
loop_
_entity.id
_entity.type
_entity.pdbx_description
1 polymer ?
#
loop_
_entity_poly.entity_id
_entity_poly.type
_entity_poly.pdbx_seq_one_letter_code
_entity_poly.pdbx_strand_id
1 'polypeptide(L)'
;MRNLFTALKQDTHASHTMLENTYPFSIYHDDNLFSVKTYQAVLFVMRNFHETAARAVHHAKQNNTQLEGIASMINSDAILTAISEDTHALHSMSNTSNTQEENAHTEKSQLTDTGAFYKDTHPTFHNTLLSQCDIKQNIKQDTHAKKPLDCNFKSPTSQAIAAAYVWLGSSMGANIIARRLAAKQKEIPTNYYQAMASCAKRWVSFKQDVDALLPILVLENSEVITNIIDDANAWFEYLIALGNRVQLPKALQEAN
;
A
#
# COMPACT_ATOMS: atom_id res chain seq x y z
N MET A 1 -4.12 -27.16 -20.11
CA MET A 1 -3.13 -26.19 -19.60
C MET A 1 -3.88 -25.02 -18.98
N ARG A 2 -3.58 -24.67 -17.72
CA ARG A 2 -4.17 -23.51 -17.03
C ARG A 2 -3.47 -22.24 -17.55
N ASN A 3 -4.22 -21.22 -17.99
CA ASN A 3 -3.62 -19.93 -18.40
C ASN A 3 -3.01 -19.22 -17.17
N LEU A 4 -1.87 -18.54 -17.35
CA LEU A 4 -1.12 -17.85 -16.28
C LEU A 4 -2.02 -16.99 -15.39
N PHE A 5 -2.89 -16.16 -15.97
CA PHE A 5 -3.74 -15.25 -15.20
C PHE A 5 -4.84 -15.96 -14.40
N THR A 6 -5.25 -17.14 -14.85
CA THR A 6 -6.14 -18.00 -14.05
C THR A 6 -5.39 -18.59 -12.86
N ALA A 7 -4.13 -19.01 -13.06
CA ALA A 7 -3.27 -19.51 -11.99
C ALA A 7 -2.97 -18.41 -10.97
N LEU A 8 -2.49 -17.25 -11.42
CA LEU A 8 -2.24 -16.08 -10.56
C LEU A 8 -3.45 -15.74 -9.69
N LYS A 9 -4.64 -15.59 -10.29
CA LYS A 9 -5.86 -15.27 -9.53
C LYS A 9 -6.18 -16.31 -8.44
N GLN A 10 -5.98 -17.59 -8.72
CA GLN A 10 -6.29 -18.69 -7.79
C GLN A 10 -5.23 -18.80 -6.70
N ASP A 11 -3.96 -18.78 -7.11
CA ASP A 11 -2.83 -19.14 -6.27
C ASP A 11 -2.30 -17.94 -5.44
N THR A 12 -2.74 -16.71 -5.74
CA THR A 12 -2.52 -15.53 -4.89
C THR A 12 -3.75 -15.12 -4.09
N HIS A 13 -4.86 -15.87 -4.17
CA HIS A 13 -6.13 -15.48 -3.53
C HIS A 13 -5.98 -15.33 -2.01
N ALA A 14 -5.33 -16.29 -1.36
CA ALA A 14 -5.11 -16.27 0.09
C ALA A 14 -4.30 -15.03 0.52
N SER A 15 -3.21 -14.73 -0.19
CA SER A 15 -2.35 -13.58 0.08
C SER A 15 -3.06 -12.24 -0.14
N HIS A 16 -3.88 -12.15 -1.20
CA HIS A 16 -4.73 -10.98 -1.44
C HIS A 16 -5.75 -10.78 -0.33
N THR A 17 -6.47 -11.83 0.08
CA THR A 17 -7.43 -11.79 1.18
C THR A 17 -6.74 -11.43 2.50
N MET A 18 -5.55 -11.97 2.76
CA MET A 18 -4.77 -11.63 3.95
C MET A 18 -4.38 -10.15 3.96
N LEU A 19 -3.92 -9.61 2.83
CA LEU A 19 -3.60 -8.20 2.69
C LEU A 19 -4.80 -7.29 3.02
N GLU A 20 -5.96 -7.58 2.44
CA GLU A 20 -7.19 -6.81 2.65
C GLU A 20 -7.66 -6.81 4.12
N ASN A 21 -7.42 -7.91 4.85
CA ASN A 21 -7.83 -8.06 6.24
C ASN A 21 -6.78 -7.62 7.27
N THR A 22 -5.59 -7.18 6.83
CA THR A 22 -4.50 -6.76 7.72
C THR A 22 -4.33 -5.24 7.73
N TYR A 23 -3.75 -4.71 8.82
CA TYR A 23 -3.43 -3.29 8.92
C TYR A 23 -2.39 -2.90 7.85
N PRO A 24 -2.52 -1.74 7.17
CA PRO A 24 -3.55 -0.70 7.34
C PRO A 24 -4.75 -0.84 6.39
N PHE A 25 -4.85 -1.89 5.58
CA PHE A 25 -5.87 -2.04 4.53
C PHE A 25 -7.25 -2.46 5.06
N SER A 26 -7.32 -3.04 6.25
CA SER A 26 -8.58 -3.42 6.91
C SER A 26 -9.58 -2.27 7.09
N ILE A 27 -9.13 -1.01 7.00
CA ILE A 27 -10.00 0.19 7.02
C ILE A 27 -11.04 0.23 5.91
N TYR A 28 -10.86 -0.55 4.84
CA TYR A 28 -11.82 -0.61 3.73
C TYR A 28 -12.99 -1.57 3.97
N HIS A 29 -12.94 -2.35 5.05
CA HIS A 29 -13.95 -3.33 5.43
C HIS A 29 -14.70 -2.96 6.72
N ASP A 30 -14.07 -2.20 7.62
CA ASP A 30 -14.69 -1.70 8.85
C ASP A 30 -14.52 -0.18 8.95
N ASP A 31 -15.65 0.53 8.86
CA ASP A 31 -15.69 1.98 8.90
C ASP A 31 -15.17 2.56 10.22
N ASN A 32 -15.23 1.80 11.32
CA ASN A 32 -14.74 2.22 12.64
C ASN A 32 -13.21 2.24 12.72
N LEU A 33 -12.52 1.55 11.80
CA LEU A 33 -11.06 1.55 11.73
C LEU A 33 -10.48 2.75 10.98
N PHE A 34 -11.34 3.53 10.31
CA PHE A 34 -10.90 4.67 9.53
C PHE A 34 -10.40 5.81 10.44
N SER A 35 -9.17 6.23 10.21
CA SER A 35 -8.62 7.49 10.73
C SER A 35 -7.67 8.10 9.71
N VAL A 36 -7.44 9.41 9.78
CA VAL A 36 -6.42 10.10 8.97
C VAL A 36 -5.06 9.40 9.12
N LYS A 37 -4.70 9.01 10.34
CA LYS A 37 -3.43 8.30 10.62
C LYS A 37 -3.37 6.93 9.95
N THR A 38 -4.46 6.16 9.97
CA THR A 38 -4.49 4.86 9.29
C THR A 38 -4.43 5.02 7.77
N TYR A 39 -5.08 6.04 7.22
CA TYR A 39 -4.98 6.32 5.79
C TYR A 39 -3.57 6.79 5.38
N GLN A 40 -2.89 7.60 6.20
CA GLN A 40 -1.47 7.92 5.99
C GLN A 40 -0.59 6.66 5.98
N ALA A 41 -0.89 5.68 6.85
CA ALA A 41 -0.19 4.40 6.85
C ALA A 41 -0.41 3.62 5.54
N VAL A 42 -1.65 3.61 5.00
CA VAL A 42 -1.92 3.05 3.66
C VAL A 42 -1.06 3.72 2.59
N LEU A 43 -1.05 5.06 2.53
CA LEU A 43 -0.28 5.81 1.53
C LEU A 43 1.22 5.54 1.64
N PHE A 44 1.76 5.42 2.87
CA PHE A 44 3.15 5.04 3.08
C PHE A 44 3.47 3.65 2.52
N VAL A 45 2.63 2.64 2.84
CA VAL A 45 2.81 1.28 2.34
C VAL A 45 2.77 1.28 0.80
N MET A 46 1.77 1.93 0.22
CA MET A 46 1.62 1.97 -1.24
C MET A 46 2.77 2.72 -1.92
N ARG A 47 3.30 3.79 -1.34
CA ARG A 47 4.49 4.48 -1.87
C ARG A 47 5.68 3.53 -1.99
N ASN A 48 6.00 2.83 -0.90
CA ASN A 48 7.14 1.91 -0.84
C ASN A 48 6.99 0.73 -1.80
N PHE A 49 5.76 0.23 -1.97
CA PHE A 49 5.44 -0.76 -3.00
C PHE A 49 5.68 -0.21 -4.40
N HIS A 50 5.10 0.92 -4.75
CA HIS A 50 5.19 1.48 -6.10
C HIS A 50 6.64 1.85 -6.47
N GLU A 51 7.42 2.45 -5.56
CA GLU A 51 8.84 2.75 -5.80
C GLU A 51 9.67 1.47 -6.02
N THR A 52 9.36 0.39 -5.30
CA THR A 52 10.12 -0.87 -5.38
C THR A 52 9.73 -1.68 -6.62
N ALA A 53 8.42 -1.76 -6.91
CA ALA A 53 7.88 -2.38 -8.11
C ALA A 53 8.39 -1.68 -9.39
N ALA A 54 8.37 -0.33 -9.42
CA ALA A 54 8.87 0.42 -10.56
C ALA A 54 10.36 0.17 -10.82
N ARG A 55 11.18 0.13 -9.76
CA ARG A 55 12.61 -0.23 -9.88
C ARG A 55 12.80 -1.65 -10.41
N ALA A 56 12.03 -2.62 -9.91
CA ALA A 56 12.13 -4.00 -10.37
C ALA A 56 11.77 -4.14 -11.87
N VAL A 57 10.68 -3.51 -12.28
CA VAL A 57 10.24 -3.49 -13.69
C VAL A 57 11.26 -2.80 -14.59
N HIS A 58 11.80 -1.65 -14.16
CA HIS A 58 12.84 -0.96 -14.91
C HIS A 58 14.13 -1.78 -15.03
N HIS A 59 14.58 -2.39 -13.94
CA HIS A 59 15.76 -3.26 -13.94
C HIS A 59 15.59 -4.46 -14.87
N ALA A 60 14.42 -5.12 -14.83
CA ALA A 60 14.13 -6.24 -15.73
C ALA A 60 14.14 -5.81 -17.20
N LYS A 61 13.56 -4.64 -17.50
CA LYS A 61 13.56 -4.05 -18.85
C LYS A 61 14.96 -3.78 -19.39
N GLN A 62 15.88 -3.31 -18.54
CA GLN A 62 17.28 -3.08 -18.94
C GLN A 62 17.99 -4.39 -19.34
N ASN A 63 17.59 -5.51 -18.75
CA ASN A 63 18.19 -6.82 -19.01
C ASN A 63 17.45 -7.62 -20.10
N ASN A 64 16.15 -7.35 -20.31
CA ASN A 64 15.34 -7.94 -21.37
C ASN A 64 14.39 -6.88 -21.96
N THR A 65 14.72 -6.41 -23.16
CA THR A 65 13.95 -5.37 -23.88
C THR A 65 12.55 -5.82 -24.30
N GLN A 66 12.27 -7.13 -24.31
CA GLN A 66 10.92 -7.66 -24.57
C GLN A 66 9.92 -7.22 -23.49
N LEU A 67 10.40 -6.80 -22.31
CA LEU A 67 9.56 -6.28 -21.22
C LEU A 67 9.19 -4.80 -21.36
N GLU A 68 9.59 -4.12 -22.45
CA GLU A 68 9.27 -2.70 -22.68
C GLU A 68 7.75 -2.45 -22.67
N GLY A 69 6.96 -3.35 -23.28
CA GLY A 69 5.50 -3.27 -23.28
C GLY A 69 4.94 -3.23 -21.86
N ILE A 70 5.36 -4.18 -21.00
CA ILE A 70 4.96 -4.25 -19.58
C ILE A 70 5.43 -3.02 -18.81
N ALA A 71 6.67 -2.57 -19.01
CA ALA A 71 7.21 -1.40 -18.33
C ALA A 71 6.45 -0.11 -18.67
N SER A 72 6.00 0.04 -19.92
CA SER A 72 5.22 1.20 -20.36
C SER A 72 3.82 1.28 -19.73
N MET A 73 3.35 0.20 -19.09
CA MET A 73 2.01 0.10 -18.53
C MET A 73 1.90 0.60 -17.08
N ILE A 74 3.03 0.64 -16.36
CA ILE A 74 3.06 1.18 -15.00
C ILE A 74 3.35 2.69 -15.07
N ASN A 75 2.40 3.52 -14.63
CA ASN A 75 2.56 4.98 -14.63
C ASN A 75 3.15 5.45 -13.30
N SER A 76 4.37 5.02 -12.99
CA SER A 76 4.99 5.24 -11.67
C SER A 76 5.01 6.71 -11.26
N ASP A 77 5.36 7.60 -12.19
CA ASP A 77 5.54 9.02 -11.88
C ASP A 77 4.22 9.68 -11.47
N ALA A 78 3.13 9.42 -12.22
CA ALA A 78 1.81 9.94 -11.87
C ALA A 78 1.31 9.38 -10.53
N ILE A 79 1.54 8.08 -10.28
CA ILE A 79 1.14 7.46 -9.01
C ILE A 79 1.91 8.04 -7.82
N LEU A 80 3.23 8.15 -7.92
CA LEU A 80 4.07 8.67 -6.83
C LEU A 80 3.85 10.16 -6.57
N THR A 81 3.56 10.93 -7.62
CA THR A 81 3.14 12.34 -7.50
C THR A 81 1.81 12.42 -6.73
N ALA A 82 0.80 11.67 -7.15
CA ALA A 82 -0.52 11.67 -6.51
C ALA A 82 -0.47 11.21 -5.03
N ILE A 83 0.37 10.23 -4.69
CA ILE A 83 0.60 9.84 -3.29
C ILE A 83 1.24 10.98 -2.50
N SER A 84 2.20 11.70 -3.10
CA SER A 84 2.86 12.82 -2.44
C SER A 84 1.87 13.96 -2.17
N GLU A 85 1.00 14.27 -3.13
CA GLU A 85 -0.08 15.24 -3.00
C GLU A 85 -1.05 14.88 -1.87
N ASP A 86 -1.55 13.63 -1.84
CA ASP A 86 -2.44 13.15 -0.78
C ASP A 86 -1.75 13.21 0.59
N THR A 87 -0.48 12.80 0.66
CA THR A 87 0.31 12.84 1.92
C THR A 87 0.45 14.27 2.43
N HIS A 88 0.76 15.23 1.54
CA HIS A 88 0.86 16.65 1.90
C HIS A 88 -0.47 17.23 2.37
N ALA A 89 -1.56 16.93 1.66
CA ALA A 89 -2.90 17.39 2.05
C ALA A 89 -3.30 16.88 3.44
N LEU A 90 -3.07 15.59 3.74
CA LEU A 90 -3.37 15.02 5.05
C LEU A 90 -2.54 15.63 6.19
N HIS A 91 -1.29 16.01 5.93
CA HIS A 91 -0.46 16.73 6.89
C HIS A 91 -1.01 18.13 7.19
N SER A 92 -1.46 18.85 6.16
CA SER A 92 -2.08 20.17 6.33
C SER A 92 -3.39 20.09 7.12
N MET A 93 -4.22 19.07 6.89
CA MET A 93 -5.44 18.82 7.66
C MET A 93 -5.13 18.60 9.15
N SER A 94 -4.13 17.76 9.44
CA SER A 94 -3.73 17.44 10.82
C SER A 94 -3.22 18.67 11.59
N ASN A 95 -2.52 19.59 10.91
CA ASN A 95 -2.01 20.80 11.53
C ASN A 95 -3.10 21.85 11.78
N THR A 96 -4.15 21.88 10.96
CA THR A 96 -5.22 22.88 11.06
C THR A 96 -6.17 22.58 12.22
N SER A 97 -6.38 21.31 12.56
CA SER A 97 -7.18 20.89 13.72
C SER A 97 -6.55 21.29 15.07
N ASN A 98 -5.22 21.33 15.17
CA ASN A 98 -4.53 21.72 16.41
C ASN A 98 -4.64 23.23 16.72
N THR A 99 -4.77 24.08 15.70
CA THR A 99 -4.86 25.54 15.89
C THR A 99 -6.25 26.02 16.33
N GLN A 100 -7.29 25.18 16.18
CA GLN A 100 -8.65 25.51 16.63
C GLN A 100 -8.92 25.13 18.10
N GLU A 101 -8.19 24.17 18.68
CA GLU A 101 -8.36 23.79 20.10
C GLU A 101 -7.67 24.77 21.07
N GLU A 102 -6.60 25.47 20.68
CA GLU A 102 -5.93 26.46 21.54
C GLU A 102 -6.74 27.77 21.73
N ASN A 103 -7.79 28.02 20.94
CA ASN A 103 -8.61 29.23 21.03
C ASN A 103 -9.98 29.04 21.70
N ALA A 104 -10.30 27.85 22.21
CA ALA A 104 -11.57 27.56 22.87
C ALA A 104 -11.37 27.22 24.36
N HIS A 105 -11.00 28.22 25.14
CA HIS A 105 -11.22 28.21 26.59
C HIS A 105 -11.96 29.49 26.97
N THR A 106 -13.29 29.39 27.13
CA THR A 106 -14.06 29.85 28.29
C THR A 106 -15.55 29.64 27.95
N GLU A 107 -16.17 28.60 28.50
CA GLU A 107 -17.42 28.71 29.27
C GLU A 107 -17.84 27.36 29.84
N LYS A 108 -18.27 27.40 31.10
CA LYS A 108 -18.62 26.26 31.98
C LYS A 108 -20.10 25.85 31.82
N SER A 109 -20.38 24.65 32.36
CA SER A 109 -21.67 24.15 32.91
C SER A 109 -22.57 23.40 31.91
N GLN A 110 -23.25 22.27 32.20
CA GLN A 110 -23.42 21.40 33.38
C GLN A 110 -24.34 20.20 32.97
N LEU A 111 -24.13 19.01 33.59
CA LEU A 111 -25.11 17.91 33.89
C LEU A 111 -25.76 17.15 32.70
N THR A 112 -25.94 15.82 32.67
CA THR A 112 -26.23 14.80 33.71
C THR A 112 -25.74 13.39 33.32
N ASP A 113 -25.51 12.58 34.35
CA ASP A 113 -25.16 11.16 34.39
C ASP A 113 -26.43 10.27 34.45
N THR A 114 -26.38 9.10 33.81
CA THR A 114 -26.78 7.76 34.34
C THR A 114 -27.10 6.77 33.21
N GLY A 115 -26.49 5.56 33.25
CA GLY A 115 -27.09 4.39 32.57
C GLY A 115 -26.21 3.28 31.98
N ALA A 116 -25.26 2.72 32.76
CA ALA A 116 -24.95 1.30 32.84
C ALA A 116 -24.34 0.49 31.65
N PHE A 117 -23.12 -0.01 31.92
CA PHE A 117 -22.61 -1.38 31.71
C PHE A 117 -22.34 -1.89 30.28
N TYR A 118 -21.07 -1.82 29.87
CA TYR A 118 -20.32 -2.99 29.38
C TYR A 118 -18.86 -2.86 29.83
N LYS A 119 -18.34 -3.89 30.50
CA LYS A 119 -16.93 -4.01 30.89
C LYS A 119 -16.16 -4.47 29.67
N ASP A 120 -15.20 -3.67 29.21
CA ASP A 120 -14.19 -4.15 28.27
C ASP A 120 -12.79 -3.85 28.82
N THR A 121 -12.02 -4.91 28.98
CA THR A 121 -10.63 -4.92 29.43
C THR A 121 -9.73 -4.52 28.26
N HIS A 122 -9.51 -3.22 28.07
CA HIS A 122 -8.43 -2.71 27.24
C HIS A 122 -7.64 -1.63 28.00
N PRO A 123 -6.30 -1.66 27.98
CA PRO A 123 -5.49 -0.64 28.62
C PRO A 123 -5.73 0.71 27.91
N THR A 124 -6.00 1.72 28.74
CA THR A 124 -6.25 3.10 28.36
C THR A 124 -5.07 3.65 27.54
N PHE A 125 -5.28 3.90 26.25
CA PHE A 125 -4.27 4.54 25.40
C PHE A 125 -4.19 6.02 25.76
N HIS A 126 -3.11 6.40 26.42
CA HIS A 126 -2.76 7.80 26.62
C HIS A 126 -2.31 8.39 25.28
N ASN A 127 -3.05 9.39 24.79
CA ASN A 127 -2.68 10.20 23.63
C ASN A 127 -1.28 10.80 23.86
N THR A 128 -0.30 10.30 23.12
CA THR A 128 1.02 10.92 23.05
C THR A 128 1.22 11.38 21.61
N LEU A 129 1.20 12.71 21.44
CA LEU A 129 1.54 13.42 20.20
C LEU A 129 2.87 12.90 19.65
N LEU A 130 2.88 12.40 18.43
CA LEU A 130 4.11 12.29 17.64
C LEU A 130 4.40 13.66 17.05
N SER A 131 5.10 14.50 17.83
CA SER A 131 5.61 15.80 17.36
C SER A 131 6.71 15.62 16.31
N GLN A 132 6.79 16.56 15.38
CA GLN A 132 7.66 16.61 14.19
C GLN A 132 9.17 16.28 14.38
N CYS A 133 9.68 16.17 15.61
CA CYS A 133 11.07 15.73 15.85
C CYS A 133 11.27 14.23 15.54
N ASP A 134 10.24 13.41 15.72
CA ASP A 134 10.32 11.95 15.58
C ASP A 134 10.38 11.43 14.14
N ILE A 135 9.93 12.25 13.18
CA ILE A 135 9.94 11.93 11.76
C ILE A 135 11.20 12.53 11.11
N LYS A 136 11.63 13.72 11.53
CA LYS A 136 12.84 14.36 10.97
C LYS A 136 14.16 13.77 11.50
N GLN A 137 14.20 13.22 12.72
CA GLN A 137 15.42 12.57 13.23
C GLN A 137 15.69 11.19 12.60
N ASN A 138 14.68 10.52 12.05
CA ASN A 138 14.88 9.27 11.27
C ASN A 138 15.31 9.52 9.80
N ILE A 139 15.47 10.77 9.38
CA ILE A 139 15.85 11.15 8.00
C ILE A 139 17.31 11.60 7.90
N LYS A 140 18.04 11.69 9.02
CA LYS A 140 19.51 11.81 8.99
C LYS A 140 20.12 10.43 8.90
N GLN A 141 20.54 10.03 7.69
CA GLN A 141 21.53 8.98 7.40
C GLN A 141 21.69 7.95 8.52
N ASP A 142 20.65 7.16 8.79
CA ASP A 142 20.83 6.00 9.64
C ASP A 142 21.50 4.92 8.79
N THR A 143 22.81 4.80 8.99
CA THR A 143 23.69 3.84 8.29
C THR A 143 23.52 2.43 8.86
N HIS A 144 22.53 2.22 9.75
CA HIS A 144 22.08 0.90 10.17
C HIS A 144 20.95 0.45 9.25
N ALA A 145 21.33 -0.23 8.17
CA ALA A 145 20.43 -0.93 7.28
C ALA A 145 19.45 -1.81 8.09
N LYS A 146 18.21 -1.33 8.28
CA LYS A 146 17.07 -2.21 8.56
C LYS A 146 17.10 -3.26 7.47
N LYS A 147 17.32 -4.52 7.85
CA LYS A 147 17.43 -5.66 6.93
C LYS A 147 16.40 -5.46 5.79
N PRO A 148 16.83 -5.49 4.52
CA PRO A 148 15.91 -5.41 3.40
C PRO A 148 14.76 -6.38 3.68
N LEU A 149 13.54 -6.02 3.28
CA LEU A 149 12.50 -7.03 3.17
C LEU A 149 13.01 -8.02 2.12
N ASP A 150 13.70 -9.07 2.58
CA ASP A 150 14.31 -10.10 1.74
C ASP A 150 13.18 -10.91 1.13
N CYS A 151 12.57 -10.37 0.09
CA CYS A 151 11.70 -11.11 -0.79
C CYS A 151 12.61 -11.87 -1.75
N ASN A 152 12.64 -13.20 -1.62
CA ASN A 152 13.46 -14.05 -2.46
C ASN A 152 12.81 -14.22 -3.84
N PHE A 153 12.96 -13.18 -4.67
CA PHE A 153 12.42 -13.19 -6.03
C PHE A 153 13.19 -14.14 -6.94
N LYS A 154 12.49 -14.87 -7.80
CA LYS A 154 13.09 -15.96 -8.61
C LYS A 154 13.94 -15.46 -9.76
N SER A 155 13.52 -14.39 -10.43
CA SER A 155 14.27 -13.76 -11.52
C SER A 155 13.79 -12.32 -11.76
N PRO A 156 14.60 -11.44 -12.39
CA PRO A 156 14.15 -10.11 -12.76
C PRO A 156 12.87 -10.11 -13.62
N THR A 157 12.77 -11.05 -14.56
CA THR A 157 11.61 -11.17 -15.47
C THR A 157 10.34 -11.55 -14.72
N SER A 158 10.39 -12.62 -13.92
CA SER A 158 9.23 -13.07 -13.14
C SER A 158 8.82 -12.02 -12.10
N GLN A 159 9.80 -11.39 -11.44
CA GLN A 159 9.58 -10.31 -10.49
C GLN A 159 8.85 -9.13 -11.13
N ALA A 160 9.25 -8.72 -12.34
CA ALA A 160 8.65 -7.59 -13.05
C ALA A 160 7.23 -7.88 -13.52
N ILE A 161 6.98 -9.06 -14.11
CA ILE A 161 5.63 -9.47 -14.53
C ILE A 161 4.71 -9.57 -13.32
N ALA A 162 5.18 -10.18 -12.23
CA ALA A 162 4.44 -10.28 -10.98
C ALA A 162 4.15 -8.91 -10.35
N ALA A 163 5.13 -7.99 -10.37
CA ALA A 163 4.96 -6.63 -9.86
C ALA A 163 3.86 -5.88 -10.63
N ALA A 164 3.90 -5.95 -11.96
CA ALA A 164 2.90 -5.34 -12.84
C ALA A 164 1.52 -5.97 -12.63
N TYR A 165 1.45 -7.28 -12.39
CA TYR A 165 0.20 -7.97 -12.04
C TYR A 165 -0.41 -7.43 -10.74
N VAL A 166 0.36 -7.32 -9.65
CA VAL A 166 -0.15 -6.81 -8.35
C VAL A 166 -0.51 -5.33 -8.46
N TRP A 167 0.29 -4.54 -9.17
CA TRP A 167 0.03 -3.11 -9.43
C TRP A 167 -1.28 -2.91 -10.17
N LEU A 168 -1.43 -3.52 -11.35
CA LEU A 168 -2.63 -3.36 -12.16
C LEU A 168 -3.83 -4.08 -11.54
N GLY A 169 -3.62 -5.15 -10.79
CA GLY A 169 -4.64 -5.77 -9.94
C GLY A 169 -5.26 -4.77 -8.97
N SER A 170 -4.41 -4.05 -8.24
CA SER A 170 -4.83 -2.99 -7.30
C SER A 170 -5.59 -1.85 -7.99
N SER A 171 -5.26 -1.54 -9.26
CA SER A 171 -5.91 -0.47 -10.02
C SER A 171 -7.40 -0.73 -10.30
N MET A 172 -7.82 -1.99 -10.40
CA MET A 172 -9.21 -2.35 -10.70
C MET A 172 -10.17 -2.02 -9.55
N GLY A 173 -9.71 -2.12 -8.29
CA GLY A 173 -10.51 -1.77 -7.11
C GLY A 173 -10.48 -0.27 -6.76
N ALA A 174 -9.55 0.49 -7.34
CA ALA A 174 -9.22 1.85 -6.90
C ALA A 174 -10.40 2.82 -7.00
N ASN A 175 -11.24 2.73 -8.04
CA ASN A 175 -12.40 3.62 -8.19
C ASN A 175 -13.49 3.37 -7.13
N ILE A 176 -13.62 2.13 -6.64
CA ILE A 176 -14.54 1.82 -5.54
C ILE A 176 -13.99 2.42 -4.25
N ILE A 177 -12.68 2.27 -3.99
CA ILE A 177 -12.03 2.82 -2.80
C ILE A 177 -12.12 4.35 -2.79
N ALA A 178 -11.83 5.02 -3.91
CA ALA A 178 -11.94 6.47 -4.05
C ALA A 178 -13.34 6.97 -3.67
N ARG A 179 -14.40 6.33 -4.19
CA ARG A 179 -15.78 6.68 -3.86
C ARG A 179 -16.11 6.44 -2.39
N ARG A 180 -15.64 5.34 -1.79
CA ARG A 180 -15.81 5.07 -0.36
C ARG A 180 -15.12 6.13 0.49
N LEU A 181 -13.90 6.51 0.16
CA LEU A 181 -13.15 7.57 0.85
C LEU A 181 -13.82 8.93 0.70
N ALA A 182 -14.34 9.27 -0.49
CA ALA A 182 -15.05 10.52 -0.72
C ALA A 182 -16.41 10.60 0.00
N ALA A 183 -17.05 9.45 0.23
CA ALA A 183 -18.26 9.34 1.04
C ALA A 183 -17.98 9.35 2.56
N LYS A 184 -16.73 9.10 2.97
CA LYS A 184 -16.27 9.32 4.34
C LYS A 184 -16.09 10.82 4.60
N GLN A 185 -15.68 11.16 5.82
CA GLN A 185 -15.40 12.52 6.33
C GLN A 185 -15.09 13.55 5.22
N LYS A 186 -15.76 14.71 5.25
CA LYS A 186 -15.55 15.76 4.25
C LYS A 186 -14.05 16.10 4.17
N GLU A 187 -13.51 16.01 2.94
CA GLU A 187 -12.17 16.46 2.52
C GLU A 187 -10.99 15.47 2.64
N ILE A 188 -11.21 14.15 2.68
CA ILE A 188 -10.08 13.22 2.51
C ILE A 188 -9.58 13.23 1.05
N PRO A 189 -8.28 13.48 0.81
CA PRO A 189 -7.70 13.51 -0.53
C PRO A 189 -7.64 12.08 -1.12
N THR A 190 -7.95 11.97 -2.42
CA THR A 190 -8.06 10.69 -3.13
C THR A 190 -7.30 10.65 -4.45
N ASN A 191 -6.33 11.56 -4.65
CA ASN A 191 -5.58 11.67 -5.89
C ASN A 191 -4.88 10.34 -6.23
N TYR A 192 -4.33 9.65 -5.22
CA TYR A 192 -3.71 8.34 -5.41
C TYR A 192 -4.66 7.32 -6.03
N TYR A 193 -5.86 7.15 -5.47
CA TYR A 193 -6.82 6.17 -5.98
C TYR A 193 -7.42 6.58 -7.32
N GLN A 194 -7.55 7.88 -7.61
CA GLN A 194 -7.94 8.37 -8.93
C GLN A 194 -6.86 8.06 -9.98
N ALA A 195 -5.59 8.29 -9.64
CA ALA A 195 -4.45 7.98 -10.50
C ALA A 195 -4.34 6.46 -10.75
N MET A 196 -4.53 5.64 -9.72
CA MET A 196 -4.59 4.17 -9.86
C MET A 196 -5.75 3.75 -10.76
N ALA A 197 -6.96 4.27 -10.55
CA ALA A 197 -8.11 3.94 -11.39
C ALA A 197 -7.87 4.24 -12.89
N SER A 198 -7.11 5.30 -13.20
CA SER A 198 -6.72 5.64 -14.57
C SER A 198 -5.83 4.58 -15.24
N CYS A 199 -5.13 3.76 -14.46
CA CYS A 199 -4.29 2.67 -14.94
C CYS A 199 -5.08 1.39 -15.29
N ALA A 200 -6.30 1.23 -14.77
CA ALA A 200 -7.10 0.00 -14.94
C ALA A 200 -7.37 -0.34 -16.41
N LYS A 201 -7.46 0.67 -17.29
CA LYS A 201 -7.63 0.47 -18.75
C LYS A 201 -6.48 -0.31 -19.40
N ARG A 202 -5.30 -0.36 -18.78
CA ARG A 202 -4.12 -1.06 -19.29
C ARG A 202 -4.11 -2.56 -18.93
N TRP A 203 -5.02 -3.02 -18.08
CA TRP A 203 -5.08 -4.42 -17.65
C TRP A 203 -5.23 -5.42 -18.81
N VAL A 204 -6.08 -5.10 -19.79
CA VAL A 204 -6.29 -6.00 -20.94
C VAL A 204 -5.03 -6.11 -21.79
N SER A 205 -4.40 -4.97 -22.12
CA SER A 205 -3.15 -4.92 -22.87
C SER A 205 -2.02 -5.64 -22.13
N PHE A 206 -1.93 -5.47 -20.81
CA PHE A 206 -0.95 -6.20 -19.98
C PHE A 206 -1.08 -7.71 -20.14
N LYS A 207 -2.31 -8.24 -20.05
CA LYS A 207 -2.53 -9.67 -20.23
C LYS A 207 -2.14 -10.15 -21.64
N GLN A 208 -2.49 -9.38 -22.66
CA GLN A 208 -2.17 -9.69 -24.05
C GLN A 208 -0.66 -9.73 -24.30
N ASP A 209 0.08 -8.74 -23.80
CA ASP A 209 1.53 -8.67 -23.94
C ASP A 209 2.22 -9.82 -23.21
N VAL A 210 1.78 -10.13 -21.98
CA VAL A 210 2.32 -11.28 -21.24
C VAL A 210 1.97 -12.60 -21.92
N ASP A 211 0.74 -12.80 -22.38
CA ASP A 211 0.33 -14.02 -23.09
C ASP A 211 1.12 -14.21 -24.40
N ALA A 212 1.48 -13.12 -25.10
CA ALA A 212 2.32 -13.17 -26.28
C ALA A 212 3.80 -13.47 -25.97
N LEU A 213 4.31 -13.00 -24.82
CA LEU A 213 5.68 -13.24 -24.37
C LEU A 213 5.88 -14.64 -23.77
N LEU A 214 4.85 -15.19 -23.13
CA LEU A 214 4.93 -16.45 -22.37
C LEU A 214 5.57 -17.61 -23.15
N PRO A 215 5.22 -17.90 -24.42
CA PRO A 215 5.85 -18.99 -25.17
C PRO A 215 7.37 -18.82 -25.29
N ILE A 216 7.86 -17.59 -25.44
CA ILE A 216 9.29 -17.28 -25.55
C ILE A 216 9.96 -17.51 -24.18
N LEU A 217 9.36 -16.94 -23.13
CA LEU A 217 9.89 -17.06 -21.77
C LEU A 217 9.93 -18.51 -21.27
N VAL A 218 8.95 -19.34 -21.67
CA VAL A 218 8.91 -20.77 -21.30
C VAL A 218 10.02 -21.57 -21.99
N LEU A 219 10.44 -21.18 -23.20
CA LEU A 219 11.58 -21.80 -23.88
C LEU A 219 12.91 -21.47 -23.18
N GLU A 220 13.03 -20.25 -22.64
CA GLU A 220 14.21 -19.82 -21.88
C GLU A 220 14.23 -20.41 -20.47
N ASN A 221 13.06 -20.52 -19.84
CA ASN A 221 12.90 -21.05 -18.49
C ASN A 221 11.55 -21.78 -18.35
N SER A 222 11.59 -23.11 -18.30
CA SER A 222 10.39 -23.95 -18.17
C SER A 222 9.60 -23.70 -16.88
N GLU A 223 10.23 -23.14 -15.85
CA GLU A 223 9.59 -22.82 -14.55
C GLU A 223 9.06 -21.39 -14.49
N VAL A 224 9.13 -20.59 -15.57
CA VAL A 224 8.78 -19.17 -15.54
C VAL A 224 7.36 -18.90 -15.04
N ILE A 225 6.40 -19.77 -15.36
CA ILE A 225 5.01 -19.63 -14.89
C ILE A 225 4.95 -19.77 -13.37
N THR A 226 5.58 -20.81 -12.81
CA THR A 226 5.67 -21.03 -11.36
C THR A 226 6.40 -19.86 -10.70
N ASN A 227 7.50 -19.41 -11.28
CA ASN A 227 8.27 -18.29 -10.78
C ASN A 227 7.48 -16.98 -10.73
N ILE A 228 6.65 -16.70 -11.75
CA ILE A 228 5.77 -15.51 -11.75
C ILE A 228 4.73 -15.59 -10.63
N ILE A 229 4.19 -16.79 -10.36
CA ILE A 229 3.18 -16.99 -9.29
C ILE A 229 3.83 -16.84 -7.91
N ASP A 230 4.99 -17.46 -7.70
CA ASP A 230 5.77 -17.34 -6.46
C ASP A 230 6.13 -15.88 -6.20
N ASP A 231 6.62 -15.16 -7.22
CA ASP A 231 6.98 -13.75 -7.09
C ASP A 231 5.76 -12.86 -6.85
N ALA A 232 4.58 -13.21 -7.37
CA ALA A 232 3.35 -12.48 -7.07
C ALA A 232 2.96 -12.62 -5.60
N ASN A 233 3.08 -13.83 -5.03
CA ASN A 233 2.91 -14.04 -3.60
C ASN A 233 3.97 -13.28 -2.79
N ALA A 234 5.23 -13.26 -3.22
CA ALA A 234 6.29 -12.48 -2.57
C ALA A 234 5.97 -10.96 -2.56
N TRP A 235 5.35 -10.43 -3.62
CA TRP A 235 4.88 -9.04 -3.63
C TRP A 235 3.73 -8.77 -2.64
N PHE A 236 2.80 -9.71 -2.48
CA PHE A 236 1.77 -9.60 -1.43
C PHE A 236 2.38 -9.69 -0.03
N GLU A 237 3.30 -10.61 0.20
CA GLU A 237 4.04 -10.73 1.47
C GLU A 237 4.81 -9.45 1.79
N TYR A 238 5.44 -8.83 0.78
CA TYR A 238 6.10 -7.53 0.91
C TYR A 238 5.12 -6.43 1.38
N LEU A 239 3.94 -6.33 0.76
CA LEU A 239 2.89 -5.39 1.15
C LEU A 239 2.40 -5.62 2.58
N ILE A 240 2.15 -6.89 2.96
CA ILE A 240 1.74 -7.27 4.32
C ILE A 240 2.83 -6.88 5.33
N ALA A 241 4.09 -7.17 5.02
CA ALA A 241 5.20 -6.86 5.91
C ALA A 241 5.45 -5.35 6.05
N LEU A 242 5.23 -4.56 5.00
CA LEU A 242 5.19 -3.10 5.08
C LEU A 242 4.06 -2.63 6.01
N GLY A 243 2.86 -3.21 5.89
CA GLY A 243 1.73 -2.93 6.77
C GLY A 243 2.02 -3.21 8.24
N ASN A 244 2.61 -4.36 8.54
CA ASN A 244 3.03 -4.72 9.90
C ASN A 244 4.07 -3.74 10.46
N ARG A 245 5.00 -3.24 9.63
CA ARG A 245 6.03 -2.27 10.05
C ARG A 245 5.43 -0.93 10.47
N VAL A 246 4.33 -0.49 9.84
CA VAL A 246 3.65 0.76 10.21
C VAL A 246 2.66 0.60 11.37
N GLN A 247 2.28 -0.64 11.71
CA GLN A 247 1.44 -0.95 12.87
C GLN A 247 2.18 -0.83 14.21
N LEU A 248 3.46 -1.21 14.24
CA LEU A 248 4.27 -1.26 15.47
C LEU A 248 4.50 0.15 16.06
N PRO A 249 4.05 0.42 17.30
CA PRO A 249 4.49 1.59 18.05
C PRO A 249 6.00 1.50 18.27
N LYS A 250 6.72 2.63 18.15
CA LYS A 250 8.18 2.75 18.40
C LYS A 250 8.69 2.12 19.71
N ALA A 251 7.81 1.79 20.67
CA ALA A 251 8.18 1.26 21.99
C ALA A 251 8.74 -0.18 22.03
N LEU A 252 8.72 -0.94 20.92
CA LEU A 252 9.28 -2.31 20.87
C LEU A 252 10.54 -2.45 20.00
N GLN A 253 11.11 -1.34 19.52
CA GLN A 253 12.39 -1.35 18.78
C GLN A 253 13.63 -1.10 19.66
N GLU A 254 13.46 -0.83 20.97
CA GLU A 254 14.57 -0.61 21.92
C GLU A 254 14.76 -1.75 22.93
N ALA A 255 14.15 -2.92 22.69
CA ALA A 255 14.37 -4.12 23.51
C ALA A 255 15.00 -5.23 22.66
N ASN A 256 16.27 -5.06 22.31
CA ASN A 256 17.25 -6.12 22.05
C ASN A 256 18.66 -5.54 21.98
#